data_AF-A0A6C2DYP0-F1
#
_entry.id   AF-A0A6C2DYP0-F1
#
_cell.length_a   1.000
_cell.length_b   1.000
_cell.length_c   1.000
_cell.angle_alpha   90.00
_cell.angle_beta   90.00
_cell.angle_gamma   90.00
#
_symmetry.space_group_name_H-M   'P 1'
#
loop_
_entity.id
_entity.type
_entity.pdbx_description
1 polymer ?
#
loop_
_entity_poly.entity_id
_entity_poly.type
_entity_poly.pdbx_seq_one_letter_code
_entity_poly.pdbx_strand_id
1 'polypeptide(L)'
;MSQFKLFNNLFNNEEREGFFFPLWTWMLLASLGLHLALLLLPNMLKQKTDETNVVDRSELQKIRVIELPSTPVNSLKPSPYIKSPSLPIIDKTSASNPQPVSQNYLNSSRNNFLNASLPKQELPREQPISKAITKEHLVTQAEHQSSETKTSSPDVFKDPFVDFPQYSNAGTGSFGLLQGQEDLASQQTSDRQDVVALYFEKELPARNYEIKTLSSDSTRKVYQIFKGGLSKFLNLIVREGKGTAIVLASQPLDLENLQALVVASQAETDFDIVLKHLSDLGAQRIAIPEFYFAQPEKFYAKSVKDPNSYDIDNPQFGFDGNFVVILDKNPEQLFSNFFAPQLQNHKFDISQMSDYGGGLIYKVKQGSFVRYLNLLPTQSGVGTVVVIWKSLPKYSK
;
A
#
# COMPACT_ATOMS: atom_id res chain seq x y z
N MET A 1 -19.53 -51.56 -86.07
CA MET A 1 -18.15 -52.02 -85.83
C MET A 1 -17.83 -51.71 -84.37
N SER A 2 -17.92 -52.63 -83.40
CA SER A 2 -17.19 -53.90 -83.23
C SER A 2 -15.69 -53.64 -83.12
N GLN A 3 -14.90 -54.08 -82.15
CA GLN A 3 -15.01 -54.74 -80.84
C GLN A 3 -13.52 -54.90 -80.37
N PHE A 4 -13.27 -55.51 -79.19
CA PHE A 4 -12.06 -56.28 -78.82
C PHE A 4 -10.76 -55.49 -78.57
N LYS A 5 -9.79 -55.87 -77.72
CA LYS A 5 -9.55 -56.78 -76.58
C LYS A 5 -8.06 -56.51 -76.23
N LEU A 6 -7.65 -56.34 -74.97
CA LEU A 6 -7.14 -57.39 -74.07
C LEU A 6 -5.71 -57.87 -74.41
N PHE A 7 -4.75 -57.56 -73.52
CA PHE A 7 -3.50 -58.29 -73.21
C PHE A 7 -2.91 -57.62 -71.94
N ASN A 8 -2.33 -58.27 -70.94
CA ASN A 8 -2.32 -59.64 -70.46
C ASN A 8 -1.73 -59.61 -69.03
N ASN A 9 -2.19 -60.52 -68.19
CA ASN A 9 -1.58 -60.91 -66.92
C ASN A 9 -0.15 -61.44 -67.12
N LEU A 10 0.74 -61.22 -66.12
CA LEU A 10 1.68 -62.18 -65.54
C LEU A 10 2.76 -61.45 -64.73
N PHE A 11 2.66 -61.46 -63.39
CA PHE A 11 3.69 -62.04 -62.50
C PHE A 11 3.19 -62.02 -61.05
N ASN A 12 3.03 -63.23 -60.53
CA ASN A 12 2.87 -63.57 -59.13
C ASN A 12 4.01 -62.98 -58.27
N ASN A 13 3.71 -62.54 -57.05
CA ASN A 13 4.30 -63.22 -55.89
C ASN A 13 3.56 -62.92 -54.59
N GLU A 14 3.33 -64.03 -53.90
CA GLU A 14 2.71 -64.22 -52.60
C GLU A 14 3.57 -63.68 -51.43
N GLU A 15 2.85 -63.36 -50.34
CA GLU A 15 3.24 -63.55 -48.94
C GLU A 15 4.48 -62.81 -48.39
N ARG A 16 4.23 -61.63 -47.81
CA ARG A 16 4.76 -61.25 -46.49
C ARG A 16 3.73 -60.43 -45.71
N GLU A 17 2.89 -61.14 -44.96
CA GLU A 17 2.14 -60.60 -43.82
C GLU A 17 3.13 -60.20 -42.71
N GLY A 18 3.80 -59.06 -42.91
CA GLY A 18 4.49 -58.38 -41.83
C GLY A 18 3.45 -57.59 -41.04
N PHE A 19 3.11 -58.06 -39.84
CA PHE A 19 2.33 -57.33 -38.83
C PHE A 19 3.04 -56.02 -38.46
N PHE A 20 2.91 -55.00 -39.31
CA PHE A 20 3.24 -53.62 -38.96
C PHE A 20 2.07 -53.08 -38.15
N PHE A 21 2.11 -53.29 -36.83
CA PHE A 21 1.28 -52.49 -35.94
C PHE A 21 1.70 -51.02 -36.11
N PRO A 22 0.78 -50.11 -36.46
CA PRO A 22 1.12 -48.71 -36.64
C PRO A 22 1.68 -48.15 -35.33
N LEU A 23 2.75 -47.35 -35.43
CA LEU A 23 3.47 -46.76 -34.29
C LEU A 23 2.53 -46.06 -33.27
N TRP A 24 1.39 -45.57 -33.74
CA TRP A 24 0.37 -44.94 -32.92
C TRP A 24 -0.27 -45.87 -31.89
N THR A 25 -0.40 -47.17 -32.17
CA THR A 25 -0.98 -48.15 -31.23
C THR A 25 -0.11 -48.30 -29.99
N TRP A 26 1.22 -48.24 -30.15
CA TRP A 26 2.17 -48.27 -29.02
C TRP A 26 2.12 -47.00 -28.18
N MET A 27 1.96 -45.83 -28.81
CA MET A 27 1.82 -44.56 -28.07
C MET A 27 0.54 -44.54 -27.23
N LEU A 28 -0.56 -45.10 -27.75
CA LEU A 28 -1.84 -45.14 -27.06
C LEU A 28 -1.81 -46.11 -25.85
N LEU A 29 -1.17 -47.27 -26.01
CA LEU A 29 -0.94 -48.22 -24.91
C LEU A 29 -0.02 -47.65 -23.82
N ALA A 30 1.04 -46.93 -24.20
CA ALA A 30 1.95 -46.28 -23.25
C ALA A 30 1.23 -45.19 -22.44
N SER A 31 0.41 -44.36 -23.09
CA SER A 31 -0.38 -43.31 -22.42
C SER A 31 -1.39 -43.89 -21.43
N LEU A 32 -2.07 -44.98 -21.81
CA LEU A 32 -3.06 -45.64 -20.96
C LEU A 32 -2.39 -46.32 -19.74
N GLY A 33 -1.23 -46.94 -19.94
CA GLY A 33 -0.43 -47.52 -18.87
C GLY A 33 0.06 -46.49 -17.85
N LEU A 34 0.53 -45.32 -18.32
CA LEU A 34 0.98 -44.24 -17.44
C LEU A 34 -0.16 -43.69 -16.55
N HIS A 35 -1.36 -43.51 -17.13
CA HIS A 35 -2.52 -43.04 -16.38
C HIS A 35 -2.97 -44.05 -15.32
N LEU A 36 -2.98 -45.33 -15.65
CA LEU A 36 -3.28 -46.39 -14.68
C LEU A 36 -2.23 -46.49 -13.57
N ALA A 37 -0.94 -46.30 -13.89
CA ALA A 37 0.12 -46.27 -12.89
C ALA A 37 -0.01 -45.08 -11.92
N LEU A 38 -0.41 -43.90 -12.43
CA LEU A 38 -0.64 -42.70 -11.61
C LEU A 38 -1.84 -42.86 -10.65
N LEU A 39 -2.88 -43.59 -11.05
CA LEU A 39 -4.04 -43.87 -10.19
C LEU A 39 -3.76 -44.93 -9.10
N LEU A 40 -2.76 -45.79 -9.32
CA LEU A 40 -2.37 -46.86 -8.39
C LEU A 40 -1.25 -46.45 -7.43
N LEU A 41 -0.65 -45.27 -7.60
CA LEU A 41 0.30 -44.72 -6.63
C LEU A 41 -0.45 -44.40 -5.33
N PRO A 42 -0.12 -45.07 -4.21
CA PRO A 42 -0.74 -44.77 -2.93
C PRO A 42 -0.43 -43.32 -2.57
N ASN A 43 -1.47 -42.58 -2.15
CA ASN A 43 -1.41 -41.19 -1.70
C ASN A 43 -0.47 -41.05 -0.48
N MET A 44 0.84 -41.04 -0.74
CA MET A 44 1.92 -40.91 0.23
C MET A 44 2.33 -39.44 0.33
N LEU A 45 1.35 -38.58 0.57
CA LEU A 45 1.55 -37.21 1.05
C LEU A 45 0.64 -36.97 2.26
N LYS A 46 0.75 -37.85 3.27
CA LYS A 46 0.46 -37.45 4.64
C LYS A 46 1.73 -36.82 5.19
N GLN A 47 1.81 -35.49 5.10
CA GLN A 47 2.73 -34.72 5.92
C GLN A 47 2.41 -35.02 7.39
N LYS A 48 3.44 -35.46 8.10
CA LYS A 48 3.48 -35.66 9.53
C LYS A 48 3.29 -34.29 10.20
N THR A 49 2.16 -34.12 10.88
CA THR A 49 1.91 -32.99 11.78
C THR A 49 2.84 -33.14 12.98
N ASP A 50 3.90 -32.35 13.04
CA ASP A 50 4.55 -32.01 14.30
C ASP A 50 3.82 -30.81 14.90
N GLU A 51 3.38 -30.99 16.14
CA GLU A 51 2.72 -29.98 16.96
C GLU A 51 3.66 -28.82 17.30
N THR A 52 3.04 -27.68 17.60
CA THR A 52 3.60 -26.47 18.25
C THR A 52 4.19 -25.38 17.33
N ASN A 53 3.30 -24.69 16.63
CA ASN A 53 3.24 -23.23 16.66
C ASN A 53 1.86 -22.81 16.16
N VAL A 54 0.97 -22.46 17.08
CA VAL A 54 -0.26 -21.73 16.75
C VAL A 54 0.17 -20.32 16.35
N VAL A 55 0.58 -20.18 15.10
CA VAL A 55 0.57 -18.88 14.43
C VAL A 55 -0.89 -18.63 14.11
N ASP A 56 -1.48 -17.73 14.87
CA ASP A 56 -2.81 -17.17 14.67
C ASP A 56 -2.95 -16.70 13.21
N ARG A 57 -3.65 -17.50 12.41
CA ARG A 57 -3.83 -17.33 10.97
C ARG A 57 -5.00 -16.39 10.66
N SER A 58 -5.48 -15.66 11.66
CA SER A 58 -6.62 -14.74 11.57
C SER A 58 -6.24 -13.29 11.22
N GLU A 59 -4.95 -12.95 11.06
CA GLU A 59 -4.51 -11.67 10.44
C GLU A 59 -4.44 -11.75 8.91
N LEU A 60 -5.50 -12.28 8.27
CA LEU A 60 -5.67 -12.17 6.83
C LEU A 60 -5.81 -10.68 6.46
N GLN A 61 -5.05 -10.30 5.44
CA GLN A 61 -4.88 -8.94 4.92
C GLN A 61 -6.22 -8.29 4.56
N LYS A 62 -6.79 -7.59 5.52
CA LYS A 62 -8.07 -6.88 5.45
C LYS A 62 -7.94 -5.70 4.49
N ILE A 63 -8.55 -5.84 3.32
CA ILE A 63 -8.61 -4.83 2.25
C ILE A 63 -9.50 -3.64 2.73
N ARG A 64 -9.20 -2.39 2.35
CA ARG A 64 -9.85 -1.17 2.91
C ARG A 64 -10.24 -0.16 1.83
N VAL A 65 -11.40 0.48 1.99
CA VAL A 65 -11.99 1.48 1.07
C VAL A 65 -11.94 2.88 1.68
N ILE A 66 -11.63 3.89 0.87
CA ILE A 66 -11.53 5.31 1.23
C ILE A 66 -12.71 6.05 0.65
N GLU A 67 -13.28 6.96 1.44
CA GLU A 67 -14.40 7.79 1.03
C GLU A 67 -14.02 8.71 -0.13
N LEU A 68 -14.72 8.52 -1.25
CA LEU A 68 -14.61 9.38 -2.41
C LEU A 68 -15.43 10.67 -2.19
N PRO A 69 -14.98 11.83 -2.70
CA PRO A 69 -15.74 13.07 -2.61
C PRO A 69 -17.12 12.90 -3.25
N SER A 70 -18.19 13.04 -2.48
CA SER A 70 -19.56 12.95 -2.98
C SER A 70 -20.15 14.35 -3.15
N THR A 71 -20.82 14.60 -4.27
CA THR A 71 -21.68 15.78 -4.40
C THR A 71 -22.84 15.61 -3.44
N PRO A 72 -23.11 16.59 -2.55
CA PRO A 72 -24.33 16.56 -1.75
C PRO A 72 -25.50 16.49 -2.72
N VAL A 73 -26.25 15.39 -2.66
CA VAL A 73 -27.51 15.29 -3.38
C VAL A 73 -28.39 16.37 -2.78
N ASN A 74 -28.58 17.47 -3.50
CA ASN A 74 -29.61 18.44 -3.21
C ASN A 74 -30.95 17.70 -3.31
N SER A 75 -31.37 17.12 -2.19
CA SER A 75 -32.70 16.54 -2.06
C SER A 75 -33.68 17.66 -2.38
N LEU A 76 -34.38 17.50 -3.49
CA LEU A 76 -35.49 18.37 -3.87
C LEU A 76 -36.47 18.35 -2.70
N LYS A 77 -36.48 19.46 -1.96
CA LYS A 77 -37.39 19.75 -0.86
C LYS A 77 -38.82 19.44 -1.32
N PRO A 78 -39.52 18.47 -0.72
CA PRO A 78 -40.92 18.26 -1.06
C PRO A 78 -41.70 19.53 -0.71
N SER A 79 -42.47 19.99 -1.69
CA SER A 79 -43.37 21.15 -1.61
C SER A 79 -44.26 21.06 -0.36
N PRO A 80 -44.44 22.16 0.40
CA PRO A 80 -45.21 22.12 1.63
C PRO A 80 -46.69 21.96 1.32
N TYR A 81 -47.25 20.80 1.67
CA TYR A 81 -48.69 20.58 1.71
C TYR A 81 -49.26 21.40 2.87
N ILE A 82 -50.07 22.40 2.54
CA ILE A 82 -50.81 23.24 3.48
C ILE A 82 -51.86 22.38 4.19
N LYS A 83 -51.75 22.24 5.52
CA LYS A 83 -52.91 21.99 6.39
C LYS A 83 -52.83 22.85 7.66
N SER A 84 -53.96 23.50 7.89
CA SER A 84 -54.31 24.54 8.86
C SER A 84 -54.20 24.10 10.35
N PRO A 85 -54.27 25.06 11.29
CA PRO A 85 -53.72 24.92 12.63
C PRO A 85 -54.73 24.40 13.66
N SER A 86 -54.22 23.74 14.70
CA SER A 86 -54.89 23.68 16.01
C SER A 86 -53.84 23.86 17.12
N LEU A 87 -54.11 24.84 17.98
CA LEU A 87 -53.53 25.10 19.31
C LEU A 87 -54.60 24.70 20.35
N PRO A 88 -54.35 24.78 21.68
CA PRO A 88 -53.16 24.44 22.47
C PRO A 88 -53.55 23.62 23.73
N ILE A 89 -52.63 22.89 24.38
CA ILE A 89 -52.75 22.55 25.81
C ILE A 89 -51.38 22.63 26.51
N ILE A 90 -51.41 23.33 27.65
CA ILE A 90 -50.36 23.66 28.61
C ILE A 90 -50.25 22.55 29.66
N ASP A 91 -49.03 22.27 30.17
CA ASP A 91 -48.68 22.16 31.61
C ASP A 91 -47.17 21.83 31.74
N LYS A 92 -46.32 22.71 32.34
CA LYS A 92 -45.93 22.77 33.78
C LYS A 92 -45.63 21.36 34.34
N THR A 93 -44.47 20.99 34.87
CA THR A 93 -43.59 21.55 35.94
C THR A 93 -42.41 20.52 36.00
N SER A 94 -41.15 20.80 36.34
CA SER A 94 -40.67 21.04 37.71
C SER A 94 -39.13 20.95 37.72
N ALA A 95 -38.53 21.71 38.63
CA ALA A 95 -37.11 21.85 38.90
C ALA A 95 -36.45 20.60 39.51
N SER A 96 -35.11 20.53 39.42
CA SER A 96 -34.22 20.41 40.60
C SER A 96 -32.77 20.11 40.19
N ASN A 97 -31.91 21.11 40.38
CA ASN A 97 -30.46 20.99 40.57
C ASN A 97 -30.21 20.67 42.07
N PRO A 98 -29.16 19.91 42.45
CA PRO A 98 -27.97 20.61 42.96
C PRO A 98 -26.61 19.96 42.64
N GLN A 99 -25.59 20.82 42.67
CA GLN A 99 -24.14 20.54 42.71
C GLN A 99 -23.68 19.89 44.05
N PRO A 100 -22.38 19.94 44.45
CA PRO A 100 -21.28 19.05 44.05
C PRO A 100 -20.63 18.38 45.29
N VAL A 101 -19.80 17.36 45.11
CA VAL A 101 -18.97 16.83 46.21
C VAL A 101 -17.50 16.80 45.80
N SER A 102 -16.71 17.55 46.57
CA SER A 102 -15.25 17.55 46.64
C SER A 102 -14.83 16.74 47.86
N GLN A 103 -13.88 15.81 47.73
CA GLN A 103 -13.01 15.39 48.84
C GLN A 103 -11.60 15.01 48.36
N ASN A 104 -10.63 15.64 49.04
CA ASN A 104 -9.19 15.41 49.05
C ASN A 104 -8.80 13.99 49.49
N TYR A 105 -7.66 13.47 49.00
CA TYR A 105 -6.65 12.82 49.86
C TYR A 105 -5.23 13.10 49.36
N LEU A 106 -4.42 13.60 50.29
CA LEU A 106 -2.95 13.64 50.30
C LEU A 106 -2.38 12.22 50.46
N ASN A 107 -1.31 11.89 49.72
CA ASN A 107 -0.10 11.19 50.22
C ASN A 107 0.91 11.07 49.07
N SER A 108 2.02 11.82 49.07
CA SER A 108 3.25 11.55 49.82
C SER A 108 3.87 10.19 49.50
N SER A 109 4.85 10.17 48.59
CA SER A 109 6.08 9.39 48.83
C SER A 109 7.25 10.02 48.07
N ARG A 110 8.21 10.48 48.87
CA ARG A 110 9.49 11.07 48.55
C ARG A 110 10.53 10.08 49.04
N ASN A 111 11.53 9.75 48.21
CA ASN A 111 12.92 9.38 48.57
C ASN A 111 13.63 8.92 47.27
N ASN A 112 14.62 9.65 46.75
CA ASN A 112 16.06 9.62 47.12
C ASN A 112 16.74 8.31 46.63
N PHE A 113 17.95 8.23 46.08
CA PHE A 113 19.11 9.12 45.86
C PHE A 113 20.09 8.39 44.89
N LEU A 114 20.89 9.15 44.14
CA LEU A 114 22.32 8.96 43.76
C LEU A 114 22.89 7.58 43.37
N ASN A 115 23.53 7.50 42.18
CA ASN A 115 25.00 7.38 41.95
C ASN A 115 25.28 6.79 40.54
N ALA A 116 26.03 7.52 39.69
CA ALA A 116 27.45 7.30 39.33
C ALA A 116 27.63 6.09 38.35
N SER A 117 28.31 6.15 37.20
CA SER A 117 29.57 6.81 36.85
C SER A 117 29.77 6.87 35.32
N LEU A 118 30.48 7.90 34.84
CA LEU A 118 31.13 7.95 33.52
C LEU A 118 32.31 6.96 33.43
N PRO A 119 32.66 6.52 32.21
CA PRO A 119 34.04 6.32 31.82
C PRO A 119 34.51 7.39 30.81
N LYS A 120 35.73 7.82 31.07
CA LYS A 120 36.56 8.82 30.40
C LYS A 120 37.59 8.05 29.57
N GLN A 121 37.68 8.28 28.26
CA GLN A 121 38.79 7.86 27.41
C GLN A 121 38.64 8.55 26.04
N GLU A 122 39.65 8.98 25.30
CA GLU A 122 41.02 9.47 25.53
C GLU A 122 41.42 10.05 24.16
N LEU A 123 41.92 11.28 24.15
CA LEU A 123 42.34 12.01 22.95
C LEU A 123 43.78 11.61 22.59
N PRO A 124 44.13 11.50 21.31
CA PRO A 124 45.48 11.90 20.90
C PRO A 124 45.49 13.13 19.95
N ARG A 125 46.17 14.20 20.41
CA ARG A 125 46.95 15.19 19.61
C ARG A 125 48.24 14.50 19.13
N GLU A 126 49.01 14.86 18.10
CA GLU A 126 49.26 16.05 17.25
C GLU A 126 50.04 15.52 15.99
N GLN A 127 49.71 15.94 14.74
CA GLN A 127 50.49 16.81 13.81
C GLN A 127 51.93 16.38 13.39
N PRO A 128 52.55 16.92 12.30
CA PRO A 128 52.03 17.59 11.08
C PRO A 128 52.70 17.09 9.76
N ILE A 129 52.30 17.61 8.59
CA ILE A 129 53.18 18.23 7.57
C ILE A 129 52.33 18.89 6.45
N SER A 130 52.75 20.10 6.15
CA SER A 130 52.32 21.13 5.19
C SER A 130 52.21 20.72 3.72
N LYS A 131 51.32 21.40 2.96
CA LYS A 131 51.72 22.28 1.83
C LYS A 131 50.59 23.22 1.40
N ALA A 132 51.01 24.43 1.05
CA ALA A 132 50.25 25.64 0.79
C ALA A 132 49.79 25.78 -0.68
N ILE A 133 49.21 26.96 -1.00
CA ILE A 133 48.87 27.58 -2.31
C ILE A 133 47.35 27.49 -2.59
N THR A 134 46.55 28.54 -2.85
CA THR A 134 46.73 29.99 -3.07
C THR A 134 45.37 30.71 -2.91
N LYS A 135 45.42 32.00 -2.55
CA LYS A 135 44.30 32.95 -2.45
C LYS A 135 43.88 33.50 -3.82
N GLU A 136 42.58 33.75 -3.99
CA GLU A 136 41.95 34.90 -4.70
C GLU A 136 40.45 34.87 -4.34
N HIS A 137 39.94 35.74 -3.47
CA HIS A 137 39.54 37.15 -3.68
C HIS A 137 38.40 37.32 -4.71
N LEU A 138 37.15 37.35 -4.23
CA LEU A 138 36.18 38.34 -4.73
C LEU A 138 35.11 38.66 -3.69
N VAL A 139 35.09 39.94 -3.32
CA VAL A 139 34.06 40.66 -2.58
C VAL A 139 32.92 40.98 -3.55
N THR A 140 31.67 40.83 -3.15
CA THR A 140 30.58 41.76 -3.52
C THR A 140 29.45 41.66 -2.48
N GLN A 141 29.23 42.79 -1.80
CA GLN A 141 28.06 43.07 -0.97
C GLN A 141 26.80 43.13 -1.84
N ALA A 142 25.72 42.51 -1.38
CA ALA A 142 24.37 42.92 -1.72
C ALA A 142 23.53 42.91 -0.44
N GLU A 143 23.35 44.13 0.07
CA GLU A 143 22.38 44.53 1.09
C GLU A 143 21.00 44.51 0.44
N HIS A 144 20.05 43.70 0.91
CA HIS A 144 18.62 43.96 0.72
C HIS A 144 17.76 43.26 1.76
N GLN A 145 17.10 44.11 2.55
CA GLN A 145 15.72 44.00 3.02
C GLN A 145 15.28 42.77 3.81
N SER A 146 15.33 42.97 5.13
CA SER A 146 14.34 42.51 6.10
C SER A 146 12.94 42.42 5.48
N SER A 147 12.43 41.19 5.36
CA SER A 147 11.02 40.90 5.15
C SER A 147 10.46 40.36 6.45
N GLU A 148 9.50 41.10 6.99
CA GLU A 148 8.70 40.75 8.15
C GLU A 148 8.19 39.31 8.05
N THR A 149 8.58 38.49 9.01
CA THR A 149 8.05 37.14 9.20
C THR A 149 6.60 37.27 9.65
N LYS A 150 5.67 37.25 8.69
CA LYS A 150 4.26 36.95 8.98
C LYS A 150 4.22 35.56 9.62
N THR A 151 3.90 35.54 10.90
CA THR A 151 3.53 34.35 11.66
C THR A 151 2.29 33.73 10.99
N SER A 152 2.51 32.79 10.08
CA SER A 152 1.46 31.88 9.63
C SER A 152 1.14 30.96 10.79
N SER A 153 -0.08 31.10 11.32
CA SER A 153 -0.77 30.10 12.12
C SER A 153 -0.53 28.68 11.57
N PRO A 154 -0.40 27.65 12.43
CA PRO A 154 -0.13 26.29 12.00
C PRO A 154 -1.23 25.86 11.04
N ASP A 155 -0.85 25.68 9.78
CA ASP A 155 -1.74 25.36 8.68
C ASP A 155 -2.41 24.01 8.97
N VAL A 156 -3.74 23.99 8.92
CA VAL A 156 -4.54 22.81 9.20
C VAL A 156 -4.28 21.82 8.06
N PHE A 157 -3.52 20.78 8.38
CA PHE A 157 -3.11 19.66 7.55
C PHE A 157 -4.22 19.21 6.56
N LYS A 158 -3.97 19.34 5.26
CA LYS A 158 -4.91 18.94 4.20
C LYS A 158 -4.54 17.56 3.65
N ASP A 159 -5.54 16.68 3.53
CA ASP A 159 -5.38 15.39 2.85
C ASP A 159 -4.93 15.60 1.39
N PRO A 160 -3.81 15.02 0.91
CA PRO A 160 -3.38 15.14 -0.48
C PRO A 160 -4.37 14.54 -1.48
N PHE A 161 -5.35 13.75 -1.02
CA PHE A 161 -6.44 13.22 -1.84
C PHE A 161 -7.75 14.03 -1.73
N VAL A 162 -7.77 15.16 -1.02
CA VAL A 162 -8.98 15.99 -0.88
C VAL A 162 -9.53 16.50 -2.22
N ASP A 163 -8.66 16.66 -3.21
CA ASP A 163 -9.00 17.12 -4.56
C ASP A 163 -9.07 15.97 -5.58
N PHE A 164 -9.22 14.72 -5.10
CA PHE A 164 -9.40 13.54 -5.95
C PHE A 164 -10.59 13.79 -6.91
N PRO A 165 -10.42 13.57 -8.23
CA PRO A 165 -11.43 13.93 -9.20
C PRO A 165 -12.71 13.12 -8.99
N GLN A 166 -13.84 13.81 -8.88
CA GLN A 166 -15.15 13.18 -8.80
C GLN A 166 -15.67 12.85 -10.19
N TYR A 167 -16.18 11.65 -10.44
CA TYR A 167 -16.82 11.32 -11.72
C TYR A 167 -18.24 11.91 -11.76
N SER A 168 -18.53 12.78 -12.72
CA SER A 168 -19.76 13.61 -12.71
C SER A 168 -21.07 12.81 -12.74
N ASN A 169 -21.05 11.63 -13.36
CA ASN A 169 -22.24 10.78 -13.50
C ASN A 169 -22.31 9.69 -12.41
N ALA A 170 -21.43 9.73 -11.42
CA ALA A 170 -21.43 8.74 -10.36
C ALA A 170 -22.31 9.15 -9.17
N GLY A 171 -23.14 8.22 -8.71
CA GLY A 171 -23.80 8.28 -7.42
C GLY A 171 -23.01 7.53 -6.35
N THR A 172 -23.39 7.69 -5.08
CA THR A 172 -22.83 6.93 -3.96
C THR A 172 -23.19 5.44 -4.06
N GLY A 173 -22.27 4.56 -3.69
CA GLY A 173 -22.47 3.10 -3.68
C GLY A 173 -21.53 2.35 -4.63
N SER A 174 -21.52 1.03 -4.52
CA SER A 174 -20.74 0.10 -5.37
C SER A 174 -21.61 -0.98 -6.01
N PHE A 175 -22.90 -0.72 -6.18
CA PHE A 175 -23.93 -1.68 -6.59
C PHE A 175 -24.02 -2.89 -5.65
N GLY A 176 -23.78 -2.66 -4.35
CA GLY A 176 -23.72 -3.69 -3.31
C GLY A 176 -22.56 -4.67 -3.48
N LEU A 177 -21.49 -4.27 -4.19
CA LEU A 177 -20.22 -5.02 -4.19
C LEU A 177 -19.59 -4.99 -2.79
N LEU A 178 -19.70 -3.84 -2.15
CA LEU A 178 -19.27 -3.55 -0.80
C LEU A 178 -20.48 -3.56 0.13
N GLN A 179 -20.24 -3.63 1.42
CA GLN A 179 -21.27 -3.54 2.45
C GLN A 179 -20.98 -2.34 3.36
N GLY A 180 -21.98 -1.92 4.14
CA GLY A 180 -21.77 -0.94 5.22
C GLY A 180 -21.21 0.40 4.75
N GLN A 181 -20.18 0.88 5.46
CA GLN A 181 -19.60 2.20 5.24
C GLN A 181 -18.73 2.22 3.97
N GLU A 182 -18.21 1.07 3.55
CA GLU A 182 -17.39 0.89 2.38
C GLU A 182 -18.19 1.12 1.10
N ASP A 183 -19.45 0.67 1.07
CA ASP A 183 -20.37 0.97 -0.01
C ASP A 183 -20.65 2.49 -0.07
N LEU A 184 -20.89 3.12 1.07
CA LEU A 184 -21.10 4.58 1.15
C LEU A 184 -19.86 5.40 0.78
N ALA A 185 -18.66 4.86 1.03
CA ALA A 185 -17.39 5.46 0.68
C ALA A 185 -17.07 5.35 -0.83
N SER A 186 -17.81 4.54 -1.57
CA SER A 186 -17.59 4.29 -2.99
C SER A 186 -18.54 5.05 -3.90
N GLN A 187 -18.24 5.03 -5.19
CA GLN A 187 -19.03 5.65 -6.24
C GLN A 187 -19.43 4.62 -7.29
N GLN A 188 -20.58 4.83 -7.94
CA GLN A 188 -21.11 3.96 -8.99
C GLN A 188 -21.74 4.78 -10.10
N THR A 189 -21.54 4.37 -11.35
CA THR A 189 -22.17 4.96 -12.53
C THR A 189 -22.70 3.88 -13.46
N SER A 190 -23.74 4.19 -14.23
CA SER A 190 -24.21 3.31 -15.32
C SER A 190 -23.25 3.28 -16.51
N ASP A 191 -22.30 4.21 -16.57
CA ASP A 191 -21.34 4.31 -17.66
C ASP A 191 -20.40 3.10 -17.71
N ARG A 192 -19.94 2.79 -18.93
CA ARG A 192 -19.01 1.70 -19.19
C ARG A 192 -17.63 2.00 -18.59
N GLN A 193 -16.93 0.95 -18.18
CA GLN A 193 -15.63 1.07 -17.51
C GLN A 193 -14.57 1.77 -18.36
N ASP A 194 -14.56 1.57 -19.67
CA ASP A 194 -13.64 2.24 -20.59
C ASP A 194 -13.85 3.76 -20.61
N VAL A 195 -15.11 4.20 -20.55
CA VAL A 195 -15.45 5.64 -20.46
C VAL A 195 -14.99 6.22 -19.12
N VAL A 196 -15.24 5.51 -18.02
CA VAL A 196 -14.80 5.93 -16.67
C VAL A 196 -13.27 5.94 -16.56
N ALA A 197 -12.61 4.93 -17.14
CA ALA A 197 -11.16 4.82 -17.20
C ALA A 197 -10.52 6.01 -17.91
N LEU A 198 -11.03 6.37 -19.10
CA LEU A 198 -10.55 7.51 -19.89
C LEU A 198 -10.66 8.83 -19.12
N TYR A 199 -11.71 9.00 -18.31
CA TYR A 199 -11.85 10.18 -17.46
C TYR A 199 -10.72 10.27 -16.43
N PHE A 200 -10.46 9.20 -15.67
CA PHE A 200 -9.43 9.21 -14.63
C PHE A 200 -8.01 9.29 -15.20
N GLU A 201 -7.75 8.64 -16.34
CA GLU A 201 -6.46 8.75 -17.05
C GLU A 201 -6.15 10.18 -17.50
N LYS A 202 -7.19 11.00 -17.73
CA LYS A 202 -7.06 12.43 -18.05
C LYS A 202 -6.97 13.32 -16.80
N GLU A 203 -7.88 13.14 -15.84
CA GLU A 203 -8.03 14.06 -14.71
C GLU A 203 -6.95 13.87 -13.63
N LEU A 204 -6.47 12.64 -13.41
CA LEU A 204 -5.48 12.37 -12.38
C LEU A 204 -4.14 13.08 -12.70
N PRO A 205 -3.54 12.95 -13.89
CA PRO A 205 -2.33 13.71 -14.22
C PRO A 205 -2.54 15.22 -14.18
N ALA A 206 -3.71 15.71 -14.63
CA ALA A 206 -4.05 17.15 -14.59
C ALA A 206 -4.09 17.73 -13.16
N ARG A 207 -4.21 16.87 -12.14
CA ARG A 207 -4.20 17.22 -10.71
C ARG A 207 -2.92 16.74 -10.00
N ASN A 208 -1.85 16.52 -10.77
CA ASN A 208 -0.53 16.10 -10.30
C ASN A 208 -0.53 14.76 -9.56
N TYR A 209 -1.38 13.82 -9.96
CA TYR A 209 -1.26 12.42 -9.54
C TYR A 209 -0.36 11.67 -10.52
N GLU A 210 0.56 10.85 -10.00
CA GLU A 210 1.21 9.81 -10.81
C GLU A 210 0.28 8.59 -10.88
N ILE A 211 0.18 7.95 -12.04
CA ILE A 211 -0.68 6.79 -12.24
C ILE A 211 0.11 5.62 -12.85
N LYS A 212 -0.11 4.41 -12.33
CA LYS A 212 0.44 3.16 -12.85
C LYS A 212 -0.68 2.14 -13.00
N THR A 213 -0.88 1.62 -14.21
CA THR A 213 -1.85 0.56 -14.45
C THR A 213 -1.30 -0.77 -13.94
N LEU A 214 -2.03 -1.43 -13.05
CA LEU A 214 -1.65 -2.74 -12.50
C LEU A 214 -2.38 -3.91 -13.15
N SER A 215 -3.64 -3.69 -13.53
CA SER A 215 -4.48 -4.71 -14.17
C SER A 215 -5.53 -4.03 -15.04
N SER A 216 -5.84 -4.65 -16.18
CA SER A 216 -6.85 -4.17 -17.11
C SER A 216 -7.46 -5.37 -17.84
N ASP A 217 -8.66 -5.75 -17.44
CA ASP A 217 -9.46 -6.80 -18.07
C ASP A 217 -10.91 -6.30 -18.28
N SER A 218 -11.78 -7.14 -18.86
CA SER A 218 -13.17 -6.77 -19.18
C SER A 218 -14.06 -6.57 -17.96
N THR A 219 -13.63 -7.01 -16.78
CA THR A 219 -14.38 -6.99 -15.53
C THR A 219 -13.82 -5.98 -14.53
N ARG A 220 -12.53 -5.64 -14.64
CA ARG A 220 -11.84 -4.76 -13.70
C ARG A 220 -10.65 -4.05 -14.33
N LYS A 221 -10.48 -2.79 -13.94
CA LYS A 221 -9.27 -2.02 -14.20
C LYS A 221 -8.76 -1.46 -12.88
N VAL A 222 -7.48 -1.66 -12.59
CA VAL A 222 -6.86 -1.23 -11.34
C VAL A 222 -5.68 -0.32 -11.65
N TYR A 223 -5.72 0.89 -11.11
CA TYR A 223 -4.61 1.83 -11.12
C TYR A 223 -4.06 1.98 -9.71
N GLN A 224 -2.74 2.00 -9.60
CA GLN A 224 -2.06 2.57 -8.46
C GLN A 224 -1.86 4.06 -8.72
N ILE A 225 -2.28 4.89 -7.77
CA ILE A 225 -2.22 6.35 -7.88
C ILE A 225 -1.36 6.91 -6.75
N PHE A 226 -0.58 7.94 -7.03
CA PHE A 226 0.33 8.54 -6.07
C PHE A 226 0.16 10.05 -5.97
N LYS A 227 0.14 10.58 -4.75
CA LYS A 227 0.14 12.02 -4.47
C LYS A 227 0.63 12.31 -3.05
N GLY A 228 1.46 13.34 -2.90
CA GLY A 228 1.99 13.74 -1.59
C GLY A 228 2.75 12.63 -0.86
N GLY A 229 3.49 11.79 -1.59
CA GLY A 229 4.24 10.65 -1.03
C GLY A 229 3.39 9.44 -0.64
N LEU A 230 2.06 9.51 -0.81
CA LEU A 230 1.15 8.41 -0.52
C LEU A 230 0.72 7.67 -1.79
N SER A 231 0.52 6.36 -1.67
CA SER A 231 -0.05 5.49 -2.71
C SER A 231 -1.44 5.03 -2.33
N LYS A 232 -2.39 5.04 -3.28
CA LYS A 232 -3.71 4.41 -3.17
C LYS A 232 -4.02 3.62 -4.45
N PHE A 233 -5.11 2.85 -4.44
CA PHE A 233 -5.50 1.99 -5.56
C PHE A 233 -6.92 2.35 -6.01
N LEU A 234 -7.04 2.85 -7.24
CA LEU A 234 -8.32 3.10 -7.90
C LEU A 234 -8.75 1.81 -8.61
N ASN A 235 -9.88 1.27 -8.17
CA ASN A 235 -10.47 0.05 -8.70
C ASN A 235 -11.75 0.43 -9.45
N LEU A 236 -11.77 0.16 -10.76
CA LEU A 236 -12.95 0.32 -11.61
C LEU A 236 -13.50 -1.08 -11.88
N ILE A 237 -14.64 -1.43 -11.29
CA ILE A 237 -15.20 -2.79 -11.31
C ILE A 237 -16.50 -2.79 -12.10
N VAL A 238 -16.59 -3.64 -13.12
CA VAL A 238 -17.81 -3.79 -13.93
C VAL A 238 -18.85 -4.62 -13.18
N ARG A 239 -20.09 -4.15 -13.22
CA ARG A 239 -21.26 -4.90 -12.82
C ARG A 239 -22.13 -5.13 -14.02
N GLU A 240 -22.23 -6.40 -14.42
CA GLU A 240 -22.98 -6.82 -15.59
C GLU A 240 -24.40 -6.26 -15.56
N GLY A 241 -24.78 -5.59 -16.66
CA GLY A 241 -26.08 -4.94 -16.81
C GLY A 241 -26.33 -3.71 -15.93
N LYS A 242 -25.36 -3.28 -15.10
CA LYS A 242 -25.52 -2.14 -14.18
C LYS A 242 -24.59 -0.97 -14.50
N GLY A 243 -23.30 -1.22 -14.76
CA GLY A 243 -22.31 -0.18 -15.01
C GLY A 243 -20.98 -0.42 -14.29
N THR A 244 -20.36 0.65 -13.80
CA THR A 244 -19.02 0.64 -13.18
C THR A 244 -19.06 1.15 -11.75
N ALA A 245 -18.54 0.36 -10.81
CA ALA A 245 -18.21 0.80 -9.47
C ALA A 245 -16.77 1.36 -9.43
N ILE A 246 -16.60 2.47 -8.74
CA ILE A 246 -15.38 3.26 -8.60
C ILE A 246 -15.02 3.22 -7.11
N VAL A 247 -13.90 2.57 -6.80
CA VAL A 247 -13.48 2.36 -5.42
C VAL A 247 -12.02 2.76 -5.23
N LEU A 248 -11.77 3.72 -4.34
CA LEU A 248 -10.41 4.05 -3.92
C LEU A 248 -10.07 3.25 -2.67
N ALA A 249 -8.95 2.52 -2.68
CA ALA A 249 -8.60 1.56 -1.64
C ALA A 249 -7.11 1.64 -1.26
N SER A 250 -6.74 1.07 -0.10
CA SER A 250 -5.33 0.97 0.32
C SER A 250 -4.56 -0.17 -0.33
N GLN A 251 -5.24 -1.09 -1.01
CA GLN A 251 -4.65 -2.17 -1.81
C GLN A 251 -5.57 -2.53 -2.98
N PRO A 252 -5.07 -3.23 -4.02
CA PRO A 252 -5.91 -3.74 -5.09
C PRO A 252 -7.05 -4.59 -4.51
N LEU A 253 -8.29 -4.35 -4.95
CA LEU A 253 -9.42 -5.13 -4.50
C LEU A 253 -9.43 -6.48 -5.20
N ASP A 254 -9.42 -7.56 -4.44
CA ASP A 254 -9.66 -8.90 -4.96
C ASP A 254 -11.17 -9.15 -5.10
N LEU A 255 -11.63 -9.41 -6.33
CA LEU A 255 -13.05 -9.61 -6.63
C LEU A 255 -13.63 -10.83 -5.93
N GLU A 256 -12.80 -11.85 -5.66
CA GLU A 256 -13.22 -13.07 -4.97
C GLU A 256 -13.47 -12.83 -3.48
N ASN A 257 -12.86 -11.78 -2.91
CA ASN A 257 -12.82 -11.53 -1.47
C ASN A 257 -13.39 -10.16 -1.07
N LEU A 258 -14.26 -9.56 -1.89
CA LEU A 258 -14.83 -8.23 -1.61
C LEU A 258 -15.66 -8.19 -0.32
N GLN A 259 -16.27 -9.29 0.11
CA GLN A 259 -17.03 -9.32 1.36
C GLN A 259 -16.13 -9.33 2.61
N ALA A 260 -14.83 -9.60 2.47
CA ALA A 260 -13.86 -9.51 3.55
C ALA A 260 -13.28 -8.09 3.72
N LEU A 261 -13.75 -7.12 2.93
CA LEU A 261 -13.40 -5.71 3.03
C LEU A 261 -13.88 -5.15 4.36
N VAL A 262 -13.02 -4.43 5.06
CA VAL A 262 -13.42 -3.74 6.29
C VAL A 262 -12.86 -2.32 6.33
N VAL A 263 -13.64 -1.40 6.88
CA VAL A 263 -13.31 0.00 7.14
C VAL A 263 -11.95 0.11 7.80
N ALA A 264 -11.16 1.09 7.35
CA ALA A 264 -9.90 1.40 7.99
C ALA A 264 -10.13 1.72 9.48
N SER A 265 -9.42 1.04 10.37
CA SER A 265 -9.36 1.39 11.78
C SER A 265 -8.88 2.83 11.95
N GLN A 266 -9.34 3.54 13.00
CA GLN A 266 -8.83 4.87 13.34
C GLN A 266 -7.29 4.90 13.37
N ALA A 267 -6.68 3.85 13.92
CA ALA A 267 -5.24 3.65 13.95
C ALA A 267 -4.55 3.59 12.59
N GLU A 268 -5.24 3.21 11.51
CA GLU A 268 -4.63 3.28 10.18
C GLU A 268 -4.78 4.68 9.59
N THR A 269 -5.94 5.31 9.76
CA THR A 269 -6.16 6.70 9.34
C THR A 269 -5.16 7.64 10.01
N ASP A 270 -4.94 7.47 11.31
CA ASP A 270 -3.97 8.24 12.09
C ASP A 270 -2.54 8.00 11.61
N PHE A 271 -2.19 6.75 11.26
CA PHE A 271 -0.87 6.44 10.72
C PHE A 271 -0.67 7.05 9.33
N ASP A 272 -1.69 6.97 8.46
CA ASP A 272 -1.69 7.61 7.15
C ASP A 272 -1.53 9.14 7.27
N ILE A 273 -2.15 9.77 8.27
CA ILE A 273 -1.95 11.21 8.56
C ILE A 273 -0.48 11.50 8.86
N VAL A 274 0.17 10.69 9.70
CA VAL A 274 1.61 10.85 9.97
C VAL A 274 2.44 10.73 8.69
N LEU A 275 2.13 9.77 7.82
CA LEU A 275 2.86 9.60 6.55
C LEU A 275 2.64 10.77 5.58
N LYS A 276 1.46 11.39 5.56
CA LYS A 276 1.18 12.58 4.72
C LYS A 276 2.15 13.72 5.01
N HIS A 277 2.50 13.91 6.28
CA HIS A 277 3.38 15.00 6.71
C HIS A 277 4.86 14.79 6.32
N LEU A 278 5.21 13.64 5.73
CA LEU A 278 6.54 13.47 5.13
C LEU A 278 6.76 14.41 3.95
N SER A 279 5.70 14.75 3.21
CA SER A 279 5.79 15.70 2.09
C SER A 279 6.27 17.08 2.53
N ASP A 280 5.87 17.54 3.73
CA ASP A 280 6.32 18.81 4.33
C ASP A 280 7.82 18.81 4.68
N LEU A 281 8.40 17.62 4.86
CA LEU A 281 9.83 17.45 5.05
C LEU A 281 10.61 17.38 3.73
N GLY A 282 9.95 17.61 2.60
CA GLY A 282 10.55 17.47 1.28
C GLY A 282 10.76 16.01 0.88
N ALA A 283 9.91 15.10 1.36
CA ALA A 283 9.96 13.70 0.94
C ALA A 283 9.74 13.58 -0.57
N GLN A 284 10.72 12.97 -1.24
CA GLN A 284 10.69 12.70 -2.66
C GLN A 284 10.45 11.21 -2.87
N ARG A 285 9.51 10.90 -3.77
CA ARG A 285 9.36 9.53 -4.25
C ARG A 285 10.42 9.27 -5.30
N ILE A 286 11.04 8.11 -5.22
CA ILE A 286 12.14 7.74 -6.13
C ILE A 286 11.87 6.37 -6.71
N ALA A 287 12.05 6.25 -8.03
CA ALA A 287 11.79 5.03 -8.77
C ALA A 287 13.02 4.11 -8.92
N ILE A 288 14.20 4.54 -8.47
CA ILE A 288 15.47 3.85 -8.72
C ILE A 288 16.17 3.55 -7.38
N PRO A 289 15.92 2.38 -6.78
CA PRO A 289 16.48 1.98 -5.49
C PRO A 289 18.00 2.03 -5.42
N GLU A 290 18.68 1.73 -6.53
CA GLU A 290 20.13 1.56 -6.64
C GLU A 290 20.93 2.79 -6.24
N PHE A 291 20.35 3.99 -6.38
CA PHE A 291 21.01 5.25 -6.03
C PHE A 291 20.92 5.61 -4.54
N TYR A 292 20.00 4.97 -3.81
CA TYR A 292 19.63 5.42 -2.46
C TYR A 292 19.82 4.33 -1.41
N PHE A 293 19.56 3.08 -1.74
CA PHE A 293 19.80 1.96 -0.84
C PHE A 293 21.26 1.54 -0.91
N ALA A 294 21.89 1.35 0.25
CA ALA A 294 23.21 0.70 0.32
C ALA A 294 23.13 -0.81 0.01
N GLN A 295 21.96 -1.43 0.26
CA GLN A 295 21.69 -2.87 0.08
C GLN A 295 20.32 -3.10 -0.60
N PRO A 296 20.13 -2.68 -1.86
CA PRO A 296 18.84 -2.73 -2.55
C PRO A 296 18.28 -4.17 -2.70
N GLU A 297 19.13 -5.20 -2.73
CA GLU A 297 18.76 -6.62 -2.76
C GLU A 297 17.93 -7.09 -1.56
N LYS A 298 17.98 -6.35 -0.45
CA LYS A 298 17.13 -6.61 0.72
C LYS A 298 15.71 -6.08 0.57
N PHE A 299 15.44 -5.27 -0.45
CA PHE A 299 14.13 -4.64 -0.66
C PHE A 299 13.47 -5.12 -1.94
N TYR A 300 14.26 -5.46 -2.95
CA TYR A 300 13.79 -5.84 -4.28
C TYR A 300 14.51 -7.08 -4.79
N ALA A 301 13.81 -7.88 -5.59
CA ALA A 301 14.45 -8.94 -6.36
C ALA A 301 15.35 -8.34 -7.45
N LYS A 302 16.37 -9.08 -7.90
CA LYS A 302 17.12 -8.69 -9.11
C LYS A 302 16.21 -8.76 -10.34
N SER A 303 16.35 -7.79 -11.24
CA SER A 303 15.61 -7.79 -12.50
C SER A 303 16.08 -8.91 -13.40
N VAL A 304 15.12 -9.65 -13.98
CA VAL A 304 15.39 -10.68 -14.99
C VAL A 304 15.79 -10.04 -16.33
N LYS A 305 15.33 -8.81 -16.60
CA LYS A 305 15.53 -8.10 -17.87
C LYS A 305 16.88 -7.39 -17.94
N ASP A 306 17.35 -6.86 -16.81
CA ASP A 306 18.65 -6.21 -16.69
C ASP A 306 19.34 -6.66 -15.38
N PRO A 307 20.38 -7.51 -15.47
CA PRO A 307 21.10 -8.05 -14.31
C PRO A 307 21.72 -7.01 -13.36
N ASN A 308 21.88 -5.75 -13.83
CA ASN A 308 22.42 -4.64 -13.04
C ASN A 308 21.34 -3.78 -12.37
N SER A 309 20.07 -4.14 -12.52
CA SER A 309 18.94 -3.43 -11.94
C SER A 309 18.10 -4.32 -11.03
N TYR A 310 17.20 -3.69 -10.27
CA TYR A 310 16.25 -4.37 -9.42
C TYR A 310 14.82 -4.31 -9.99
N ASP A 311 14.07 -5.37 -9.74
CA ASP A 311 12.67 -5.47 -10.11
C ASP A 311 11.81 -4.69 -9.10
N ILE A 312 11.64 -3.39 -9.37
CA ILE A 312 10.81 -2.50 -8.55
C ILE A 312 9.32 -2.90 -8.54
N ASP A 313 8.90 -3.72 -9.50
CA ASP A 313 7.53 -4.24 -9.58
C ASP A 313 7.33 -5.46 -8.67
N ASN A 314 8.43 -6.05 -8.18
CA ASN A 314 8.43 -7.24 -7.32
C ASN A 314 9.22 -7.00 -6.01
N PRO A 315 8.69 -6.16 -5.10
CA PRO A 315 9.32 -5.92 -3.80
C PRO A 315 9.27 -7.15 -2.90
N GLN A 316 10.15 -7.16 -1.90
CA GLN A 316 10.19 -8.21 -0.88
C GLN A 316 8.87 -8.30 -0.09
N PHE A 317 8.51 -9.51 0.34
CA PHE A 317 7.26 -9.74 1.05
C PHE A 317 7.13 -8.86 2.30
N GLY A 318 5.97 -8.21 2.44
CA GLY A 318 5.69 -7.30 3.54
C GLY A 318 6.07 -5.85 3.26
N PHE A 319 6.83 -5.58 2.21
CA PHE A 319 7.05 -4.24 1.67
C PHE A 319 6.11 -4.01 0.47
N ASP A 320 5.49 -2.84 0.40
CA ASP A 320 4.57 -2.47 -0.68
C ASP A 320 5.30 -1.90 -1.92
N GLY A 321 6.64 -1.87 -1.89
CA GLY A 321 7.48 -1.34 -2.97
C GLY A 321 7.59 0.18 -2.98
N ASN A 322 7.01 0.89 -2.01
CA ASN A 322 7.06 2.35 -1.96
C ASN A 322 7.95 2.84 -0.83
N PHE A 323 8.97 3.62 -1.19
CA PHE A 323 9.79 4.34 -0.24
C PHE A 323 9.81 5.82 -0.60
N VAL A 324 10.14 6.64 0.39
CA VAL A 324 10.43 8.05 0.17
C VAL A 324 11.82 8.37 0.67
N VAL A 325 12.43 9.40 0.08
CA VAL A 325 13.73 9.90 0.48
C VAL A 325 13.58 11.32 0.97
N ILE A 326 14.19 11.61 2.12
CA ILE A 326 14.24 12.93 2.73
C ILE A 326 15.70 13.31 2.82
N LEU A 327 16.10 14.33 2.07
CA LEU A 327 17.46 14.85 2.08
C LEU A 327 17.71 15.69 3.33
N ASP A 328 18.98 15.85 3.69
CA ASP A 328 19.46 16.67 4.82
C ASP A 328 18.86 16.30 6.19
N LYS A 329 18.35 15.07 6.30
CA LYS A 329 17.89 14.46 7.55
C LYS A 329 18.57 13.11 7.69
N ASN A 330 19.28 12.90 8.80
CA ASN A 330 19.75 11.56 9.14
C ASN A 330 18.63 10.76 9.84
N PRO A 331 18.71 9.41 9.86
CA PRO A 331 17.63 8.56 10.35
C PRO A 331 17.21 8.85 11.79
N GLU A 332 18.18 9.08 12.68
CA GLU A 332 17.97 9.32 14.11
C GLU A 332 17.25 10.66 14.35
N GLN A 333 17.65 11.71 13.62
CA GLN A 333 17.02 13.02 13.66
C GLN A 333 15.60 12.97 13.09
N LEU A 334 15.40 12.26 11.99
CA LEU A 334 14.07 12.10 11.39
C LEU A 334 13.14 11.35 12.35
N PHE A 335 13.64 10.31 13.01
CA PHE A 335 12.85 9.58 14.01
C PHE A 335 12.49 10.48 15.19
N SER A 336 13.50 11.06 15.85
CA SER A 336 13.33 11.81 17.10
C SER A 336 12.52 13.10 16.94
N ASN A 337 12.72 13.82 15.83
CA ASN A 337 12.09 15.13 15.63
C ASN A 337 10.74 15.07 14.93
N PHE A 338 10.47 13.99 14.17
CA PHE A 338 9.23 13.86 13.40
C PHE A 338 8.44 12.61 13.79
N PHE A 339 8.95 11.41 13.53
CA PHE A 339 8.13 10.20 13.70
C PHE A 339 7.70 9.96 15.13
N ALA A 340 8.64 10.00 16.09
CA ALA A 340 8.34 9.76 17.49
C ALA A 340 7.25 10.69 18.04
N PRO A 341 7.36 12.03 17.94
CA PRO A 341 6.30 12.92 18.44
C PRO A 341 4.99 12.79 17.67
N GLN A 342 5.02 12.67 16.34
CA GLN A 342 3.79 12.55 15.53
C GLN A 342 3.03 11.25 15.86
N LEU A 343 3.74 10.13 15.93
CA LEU A 343 3.15 8.84 16.28
C LEU A 343 2.64 8.82 17.74
N GLN A 344 3.37 9.41 18.68
CA GLN A 344 2.92 9.51 20.09
C GLN A 344 1.67 10.40 20.23
N ASN A 345 1.58 11.51 19.49
CA ASN A 345 0.40 12.38 19.47
C ASN A 345 -0.86 11.64 19.00
N HIS A 346 -0.69 10.70 18.07
CA HIS A 346 -1.75 9.79 17.61
C HIS A 346 -1.89 8.53 18.48
N LYS A 347 -1.25 8.47 19.66
CA LYS A 347 -1.33 7.38 20.64
C LYS A 347 -0.85 6.02 20.09
N PHE A 348 0.16 6.02 19.23
CA PHE A 348 0.88 4.79 18.87
C PHE A 348 1.95 4.47 19.92
N ASP A 349 2.05 3.18 20.26
CA ASP A 349 3.19 2.59 20.94
C ASP A 349 4.31 2.36 19.93
N ILE A 350 5.52 2.81 20.26
CA ILE A 350 6.68 2.71 19.39
C ILE A 350 7.78 1.94 20.12
N SER A 351 8.31 0.90 19.49
CA SER A 351 9.45 0.15 20.02
C SER A 351 10.49 -0.06 18.93
N GLN A 352 11.73 0.35 19.20
CA GLN A 352 12.86 0.02 18.34
C GLN A 352 13.10 -1.50 18.34
N MET A 353 13.40 -2.04 17.16
CA MET A 353 13.67 -3.44 16.91
C MET A 353 15.11 -3.61 16.40
N SER A 354 15.32 -4.55 15.48
CA SER A 354 16.61 -4.83 14.86
C SER A 354 16.94 -3.86 13.72
N ASP A 355 18.19 -3.94 13.27
CA ASP A 355 18.62 -3.36 12.00
C ASP A 355 18.14 -4.22 10.82
N TYR A 356 17.76 -3.57 9.72
CA TYR A 356 17.56 -4.20 8.43
C TYR A 356 17.94 -3.27 7.29
N GLY A 357 18.85 -3.73 6.43
CA GLY A 357 19.30 -2.95 5.27
C GLY A 357 20.26 -1.81 5.63
N GLY A 358 20.82 -1.78 6.85
CA GLY A 358 21.66 -0.70 7.34
C GLY A 358 20.89 0.44 8.00
N GLY A 359 19.64 0.19 8.41
CA GLY A 359 18.78 1.13 9.11
C GLY A 359 17.99 0.46 10.22
N LEU A 360 17.53 1.28 11.18
CA LEU A 360 16.77 0.80 12.34
C LEU A 360 15.30 0.59 11.97
N ILE A 361 14.75 -0.54 12.42
CA ILE A 361 13.31 -0.79 12.37
C ILE A 361 12.66 -0.36 13.68
N TYR A 362 11.54 0.34 13.57
CA TYR A 362 10.64 0.67 14.66
C TYR A 362 9.30 0.00 14.42
N LYS A 363 8.82 -0.76 15.41
CA LYS A 363 7.45 -1.26 15.43
C LYS A 363 6.53 -0.14 15.90
N VAL A 364 5.51 0.14 15.13
CA VAL A 364 4.45 1.10 15.43
C VAL A 364 3.16 0.33 15.65
N LYS A 365 2.58 0.45 16.84
CA LYS A 365 1.41 -0.33 17.24
C LYS A 365 0.34 0.56 17.86
N GLN A 366 -0.93 0.29 17.53
CA GLN A 366 -2.07 0.82 18.26
C GLN A 366 -3.23 -0.18 18.19
N GLY A 367 -3.59 -0.77 19.33
CA GLY A 367 -4.53 -1.88 19.35
C GLY A 367 -4.02 -3.08 18.54
N SER A 368 -4.81 -3.51 17.55
CA SER A 368 -4.44 -4.57 16.59
C SER A 368 -3.70 -4.05 15.36
N PHE A 369 -3.61 -2.73 15.16
CA PHE A 369 -2.85 -2.18 14.06
C PHE A 369 -1.35 -2.27 14.36
N VAL A 370 -0.60 -2.88 13.44
CA VAL A 370 0.86 -2.98 13.49
C VAL A 370 1.46 -2.63 12.13
N ARG A 371 2.48 -1.76 12.15
CA ARG A 371 3.37 -1.47 11.01
C ARG A 371 4.81 -1.41 11.50
N TYR A 372 5.74 -1.53 10.56
CA TYR A 372 7.16 -1.38 10.84
C TYR A 372 7.73 -0.27 9.99
N LEU A 373 8.30 0.72 10.64
CA LEU A 373 8.99 1.85 10.02
C LEU A 373 10.48 1.51 9.97
N ASN A 374 11.07 1.42 8.79
CA ASN A 374 12.51 1.25 8.63
C ASN A 374 13.11 2.55 8.10
N LEU A 375 14.06 3.12 8.86
CA LEU A 375 14.74 4.37 8.52
C LEU A 375 16.21 4.09 8.22
N LEU A 376 16.60 4.30 6.98
CA LEU A 376 17.94 3.98 6.48
C LEU A 376 18.67 5.24 6.05
N PRO A 377 19.97 5.38 6.28
CA PRO A 377 20.74 6.42 5.61
C PRO A 377 20.73 6.15 4.10
N THR A 378 20.73 7.20 3.28
CA THR A 378 21.00 7.04 1.84
C THR A 378 22.42 6.49 1.65
N GLN A 379 22.69 5.84 0.52
CA GLN A 379 24.03 5.31 0.20
C GLN A 379 25.11 6.41 0.27
N SER A 380 24.76 7.64 -0.10
CA SER A 380 25.62 8.82 0.00
C SER A 380 25.72 9.42 1.41
N GLY A 381 24.88 8.99 2.36
CA GLY A 381 24.83 9.50 3.73
C GLY A 381 24.18 10.88 3.89
N VAL A 382 23.71 11.50 2.81
CA VAL A 382 23.15 12.88 2.81
C VAL A 382 21.66 12.94 3.15
N GLY A 383 20.99 11.81 3.36
CA GLY A 383 19.57 11.79 3.67
C GLY A 383 19.11 10.49 4.31
N THR A 384 17.80 10.35 4.41
CA THR A 384 17.13 9.16 4.96
C THR A 384 16.16 8.58 3.95
N VAL A 385 16.24 7.28 3.73
CA VAL A 385 15.24 6.47 3.07
C VAL A 385 14.24 5.98 4.12
N VAL A 386 12.96 6.20 3.87
CA VAL A 386 11.85 5.77 4.73
C VAL A 386 11.12 4.63 4.03
N VAL A 387 11.05 3.48 4.69
CA VAL A 387 10.38 2.28 4.20
C VAL A 387 9.34 1.83 5.20
N ILE A 388 8.12 1.54 4.73
CA ILE A 388 7.03 1.04 5.57
C ILE A 388 6.77 -0.43 5.24
N TRP A 389 6.73 -1.26 6.28
CA TRP A 389 6.43 -2.68 6.15
C TRP A 389 5.11 -3.05 6.84
N LYS A 390 4.34 -3.92 6.19
CA LYS A 390 3.15 -4.58 6.72
C LYS A 390 3.50 -5.70 7.70
N SER A 391 4.67 -6.32 7.54
CA SER A 391 5.19 -7.38 8.41
C SER A 391 6.66 -7.13 8.71
N LEU A 392 7.17 -7.68 9.82
CA LEU A 392 8.58 -7.54 10.18
C LEU A 392 9.44 -8.16 9.06
N PRO A 393 10.33 -7.39 8.39
CA PRO A 393 11.19 -7.93 7.37
C PRO A 393 12.07 -9.04 7.94
N LYS A 394 12.18 -10.13 7.19
CA LYS A 394 13.05 -11.25 7.52
C LYS A 394 14.26 -11.22 6.62
N TYR A 395 15.40 -11.67 7.14
CA TYR A 395 16.54 -12.02 6.30
C TYR A 395 16.11 -13.20 5.41
N SER A 396 16.06 -13.00 4.09
CA SER A 396 16.07 -14.13 3.16
C SER A 396 17.40 -14.85 3.36
N LYS A 397 17.35 -16.11 3.79
CA LYS A 397 18.54 -16.95 3.89
C LYS A 397 19.13 -17.26 2.53
#